data_AF-A0A0S7CSQ4-F1
#
_entry.id   AF-A0A0S7CSQ4-F1
#
_cell.length_a   1.000
_cell.length_b   1.000
_cell.length_c   1.000
_cell.angle_alpha   90.00
_cell.angle_beta   90.00
_cell.angle_gamma   90.00
#
_symmetry.space_group_name_H-M   'P 1'
#
loop_
_entity.id
_entity.type
_entity.pdbx_description
1 polymer ?
#
loop_
_entity_poly.entity_id
_entity_poly.type
_entity_poly.pdbx_seq_one_letter_code
_entity_poly.pdbx_strand_id
1 'polypeptide(L)'
;MSWAKFSDDYADDCWTLSDAAFRLHAEGIIWSNRKLLDMRIPNDDLCRFKRPEAVHELLEAGFWSDRGTHFEILHHSEYQRTREAVIATQTRSRTNGAKGGRPKKREVWQGNKTQQATSTETRQLTQPVSEVSSTTEPENSKNRGNKGSGNPAANLIANPKGQEAFNRSSSSEASLETDSWSEPCASQGSLSPMPRDPEALRRRQKIEENGIRSVEELMSFQSMTRAQAEKIWASAYPGGAVV
;
A
#
# COMPACT_ATOMS: atom_id res chain seq x y z
N MET A 1 -8.60 2.16 10.94
CA MET A 1 -8.55 0.68 11.05
C MET A 1 -7.11 0.30 10.75
N SER A 2 -6.38 -0.31 11.68
CA SER A 2 -5.02 -0.81 11.41
C SER A 2 -5.11 -2.15 10.68
N TRP A 3 -4.20 -2.37 9.73
CA TRP A 3 -4.12 -3.63 8.97
C TRP A 3 -3.36 -4.70 9.76
N ALA A 4 -2.27 -4.34 10.42
CA ALA A 4 -1.51 -5.22 11.30
C ALA A 4 -1.61 -4.77 12.76
N LYS A 5 -1.44 -5.72 13.68
CA LYS A 5 -1.19 -5.47 15.10
C LYS A 5 0.19 -6.02 15.46
N PHE A 6 1.00 -5.21 16.09
CA PHE A 6 2.29 -5.61 16.67
C PHE A 6 2.15 -5.51 18.18
N SER A 7 2.67 -6.50 18.92
CA SER A 7 2.79 -6.41 20.38
C SER A 7 4.02 -5.59 20.72
N ASP A 8 4.17 -5.26 22.00
CA ASP A 8 5.37 -4.56 22.47
C ASP A 8 6.62 -5.44 22.33
N ASP A 9 6.48 -6.76 22.49
CA ASP A 9 7.58 -7.74 22.34
C ASP A 9 8.05 -7.93 20.89
N TYR A 10 7.28 -7.47 19.89
CA TYR A 10 7.60 -7.72 18.48
C TYR A 10 8.99 -7.21 18.08
N ALA A 11 9.40 -6.05 18.59
CA ALA A 11 10.72 -5.50 18.31
C ALA A 11 11.83 -6.30 19.00
N ASP A 12 11.56 -6.76 20.22
CA ASP A 12 12.47 -7.55 21.03
C ASP A 12 12.62 -8.97 20.48
N ASP A 13 11.61 -9.55 19.83
CA ASP A 13 11.73 -10.85 19.16
C ASP A 13 12.55 -10.73 17.85
N CYS A 14 12.40 -9.62 17.14
CA CYS A 14 13.08 -9.39 15.86
C CYS A 14 14.52 -8.85 15.99
N TRP A 15 15.04 -8.65 17.19
CA TRP A 15 16.32 -7.95 17.40
C TRP A 15 17.54 -8.66 16.78
N THR A 16 17.47 -9.98 16.60
CA THR A 16 18.53 -10.77 15.96
C THR A 16 18.49 -10.73 14.44
N LEU A 17 17.42 -10.21 13.84
CA LEU A 17 17.25 -10.16 12.40
C LEU A 17 18.02 -8.99 11.79
N SER A 18 18.48 -9.18 10.56
CA SER A 18 18.98 -8.11 9.71
C SER A 18 17.87 -7.09 9.42
N ASP A 19 18.25 -5.85 9.11
CA ASP A 19 17.30 -4.80 8.70
C ASP A 19 16.47 -5.21 7.47
N ALA A 20 17.05 -6.03 6.57
CA ALA A 20 16.34 -6.57 5.42
C ALA A 20 15.23 -7.55 5.84
N ALA A 21 15.57 -8.53 6.68
CA ALA A 21 14.63 -9.54 7.18
C ALA A 21 13.55 -8.90 8.07
N PHE A 22 13.92 -7.98 8.97
CA PHE A 22 12.97 -7.24 9.79
C PHE A 22 11.92 -6.48 8.95
N ARG A 23 12.37 -5.73 7.94
CA ARG A 23 11.46 -5.00 7.04
C ARG A 23 10.58 -5.94 6.24
N LEU A 24 11.15 -7.01 5.67
CA LEU A 24 10.40 -8.01 4.93
C LEU A 24 9.33 -8.67 5.81
N HIS A 25 9.66 -9.00 7.05
CA HIS A 25 8.75 -9.61 8.01
C HIS A 25 7.56 -8.68 8.32
N ALA A 26 7.83 -7.43 8.66
CA ALA A 26 6.81 -6.43 8.95
C ALA A 26 5.92 -6.13 7.73
N GLU A 27 6.53 -5.95 6.55
CA GLU A 27 5.82 -5.73 5.30
C GLU A 27 4.96 -6.94 4.91
N GLY A 28 5.47 -8.16 5.10
CA GLY A 28 4.77 -9.41 4.85
C GLY A 28 3.48 -9.53 5.67
N ILE A 29 3.54 -9.25 6.98
CA ILE A 29 2.36 -9.24 7.87
C ILE A 29 1.34 -8.20 7.41
N ILE A 30 1.78 -6.97 7.13
CA ILE A 30 0.90 -5.88 6.69
C ILE A 30 0.24 -6.24 5.35
N TRP A 31 1.01 -6.76 4.40
CA TRP A 31 0.54 -7.10 3.07
C TRP A 31 -0.45 -8.26 3.11
N SER A 32 -0.13 -9.34 3.83
CA SER A 32 -1.02 -10.50 3.97
C SER A 32 -2.36 -10.11 4.60
N ASN A 33 -2.32 -9.31 5.68
CA ASN A 33 -3.53 -8.77 6.30
C ASN A 33 -4.35 -7.88 5.36
N ARG A 34 -3.69 -7.03 4.58
CA ARG A 34 -4.36 -6.16 3.60
C ARG A 34 -5.02 -6.96 2.49
N LYS A 35 -4.43 -8.09 2.09
CA LYS A 35 -4.94 -9.00 1.07
C LYS A 35 -5.87 -10.08 1.59
N LEU A 36 -6.03 -10.17 2.92
CA LEU A 36 -6.82 -11.19 3.61
C LEU A 36 -6.36 -12.61 3.23
N LEU A 37 -5.05 -12.84 3.26
CA LEU A 37 -4.43 -14.12 2.91
C LEU A 37 -4.09 -14.98 4.13
N ASP A 38 -4.56 -14.61 5.33
CA ASP A 38 -4.37 -15.37 6.57
C ASP A 38 -2.90 -15.76 6.82
N MET A 39 -2.01 -14.77 6.73
CA MET A 39 -0.56 -14.93 6.92
C MET A 39 0.14 -15.83 5.89
N ARG A 40 -0.52 -16.09 4.75
CA ARG A 40 0.08 -16.80 3.61
C ARG A 40 0.53 -15.83 2.53
N ILE A 41 1.72 -16.04 1.98
CA ILE A 41 2.31 -15.25 0.91
C ILE A 41 2.63 -16.20 -0.26
N PRO A 42 1.90 -16.12 -1.39
CA PRO A 42 2.23 -16.87 -2.59
C PRO A 42 3.64 -16.55 -3.09
N ASN A 43 4.36 -17.56 -3.61
CA ASN A 43 5.73 -17.38 -4.09
C ASN A 43 5.82 -16.33 -5.21
N ASP A 44 4.82 -16.29 -6.10
CA ASP A 44 4.76 -15.32 -7.19
C ASP A 44 4.70 -13.87 -6.68
N ASP A 45 4.12 -13.65 -5.50
CA ASP A 45 3.99 -12.34 -4.88
C ASP A 45 5.26 -11.90 -4.12
N LEU A 46 6.22 -12.80 -3.88
CA LEU A 46 7.46 -12.45 -3.19
C LEU A 46 8.31 -11.44 -3.95
N CYS A 47 8.30 -11.48 -5.29
CA CYS A 47 9.05 -10.55 -6.13
C CYS A 47 8.64 -9.08 -5.92
N ARG A 48 7.49 -8.84 -5.28
CA ARG A 48 6.99 -7.51 -4.95
C ARG A 48 7.79 -6.85 -3.83
N PHE A 49 8.36 -7.64 -2.91
CA PHE A 49 9.18 -7.10 -1.83
C PHE A 49 10.54 -6.71 -2.39
N LYS A 50 11.13 -5.63 -1.86
CA LYS A 50 12.40 -5.11 -2.38
C LYS A 50 13.59 -6.07 -2.19
N ARG A 51 13.49 -6.98 -1.23
CA ARG A 51 14.57 -7.87 -0.79
C ARG A 51 14.02 -9.28 -0.52
N PRO A 52 13.62 -10.04 -1.57
CA PRO A 52 13.10 -11.39 -1.41
C PRO A 52 14.15 -12.38 -0.89
N GLU A 53 15.44 -12.10 -1.05
CA GLU A 53 16.55 -12.91 -0.54
C GLU A 53 16.55 -13.05 0.99
N ALA A 54 15.99 -12.07 1.70
CA ALA A 54 15.90 -12.09 3.17
C ALA A 54 14.89 -13.12 3.71
N VAL A 55 14.14 -13.82 2.85
CA VAL A 55 13.26 -14.93 3.26
C VAL A 55 14.04 -16.05 3.93
N HIS A 56 15.26 -16.36 3.46
CA HIS A 56 16.08 -17.44 4.03
C HIS A 56 16.35 -17.23 5.52
N GLU A 57 16.69 -16.01 5.92
CA GLU A 57 16.93 -15.64 7.31
C GLU A 57 15.66 -15.80 8.17
N LEU A 58 14.48 -15.47 7.61
CA LEU A 58 13.19 -15.63 8.31
C LEU A 58 12.79 -17.10 8.46
N LEU A 59 13.19 -17.97 7.53
CA LEU A 59 13.00 -19.41 7.63
C LEU A 59 13.94 -20.01 8.69
N GLU A 60 15.21 -19.60 8.71
CA GLU A 60 16.20 -20.03 9.70
C GLU A 60 15.81 -19.62 11.12
N ALA A 61 15.30 -18.39 11.29
CA ALA A 61 14.77 -17.91 12.57
C ALA A 61 13.46 -18.60 12.99
N GLY A 62 12.83 -19.39 12.12
CA GLY A 62 11.55 -20.05 12.37
C GLY A 62 10.35 -19.10 12.38
N PHE A 63 10.52 -17.86 11.89
CA PHE A 63 9.46 -16.87 11.85
C PHE A 63 8.49 -17.19 10.72
N TRP A 64 9.01 -17.74 9.63
CA TRP A 64 8.28 -18.17 8.45
C TRP A 64 8.45 -19.68 8.26
N SER A 65 7.49 -20.32 7.59
CA SER A 65 7.57 -21.71 7.16
C SER A 65 7.33 -21.80 5.65
N ASP A 66 8.17 -22.56 4.97
CA ASP A 66 7.97 -22.88 3.55
C ASP A 66 6.96 -24.03 3.40
N ARG A 67 5.93 -23.84 2.56
CA ARG A 67 4.92 -24.85 2.18
C ARG A 67 5.02 -25.25 0.71
N GLY A 68 6.10 -24.90 0.04
CA GLY A 68 6.39 -25.16 -1.37
C GLY A 68 5.68 -24.21 -2.32
N THR A 69 4.36 -24.00 -2.16
CA THR A 69 3.56 -23.10 -3.03
C THR A 69 3.45 -21.68 -2.49
N HIS A 70 3.63 -21.52 -1.19
CA HIS A 70 3.52 -20.26 -0.48
C HIS A 70 4.36 -20.33 0.79
N PHE A 71 4.69 -19.16 1.32
CA PHE A 71 5.28 -19.00 2.63
C PHE A 71 4.19 -18.68 3.65
N GLU A 72 4.28 -19.31 4.82
CA GLU A 72 3.37 -19.10 5.95
C GLU A 72 4.11 -18.35 7.05
N ILE A 73 3.60 -17.17 7.44
CA ILE A 73 4.16 -16.40 8.54
C ILE A 73 3.61 -16.99 9.84
N LEU A 74 4.49 -17.56 10.66
CA LEU A 74 4.14 -18.15 11.95
C LEU A 74 4.23 -17.11 13.07
N HIS A 75 5.34 -16.37 13.10
CA HIS A 75 5.58 -15.33 14.10
C HIS A 75 4.51 -14.22 14.01
N HIS A 76 3.96 -13.83 15.16
CA HIS A 76 2.89 -12.84 15.29
C HIS A 76 1.54 -13.14 14.64
N SER A 77 1.35 -14.34 14.08
CA SER A 77 0.12 -14.74 13.39
C SER A 77 -1.10 -14.75 14.32
N GLU A 78 -0.90 -15.16 15.59
CA GLU A 78 -1.95 -15.25 16.61
C GLU A 78 -2.60 -13.90 16.98
N TYR A 79 -1.88 -12.80 16.84
CA TYR A 79 -2.39 -11.45 17.10
C TYR A 79 -3.18 -10.88 15.92
N GLN A 80 -3.06 -11.49 14.75
CA GLN A 80 -3.74 -11.04 13.54
C GLN A 80 -5.19 -11.52 13.51
N ARG A 81 -6.02 -10.75 12.82
CA ARG A 81 -7.43 -11.13 12.63
C ARG A 81 -7.51 -12.06 11.42
N THR A 82 -8.25 -13.16 11.57
CA THR A 82 -8.57 -14.02 10.44
C THR A 82 -9.38 -13.28 9.39
N ARG A 83 -9.23 -13.67 8.13
CA ARG A 83 -10.00 -13.21 6.96
C ARG A 83 -11.49 -13.21 7.26
N GLU A 84 -12.00 -14.31 7.81
CA GLU A 84 -13.41 -14.47 8.13
C GLU A 84 -13.89 -13.41 9.13
N ALA A 85 -13.12 -13.17 10.20
CA ALA A 85 -13.45 -12.15 11.18
C ALA A 85 -13.47 -10.74 10.58
N VAL A 86 -12.53 -10.44 9.67
CA VAL A 86 -12.49 -9.16 8.96
C VAL A 86 -13.71 -9.00 8.04
N ILE A 87 -14.04 -10.03 7.24
CA ILE A 87 -15.21 -10.02 6.35
C ILE A 87 -16.52 -9.90 7.14
N ALA A 88 -16.66 -10.61 8.25
CA ALA A 88 -17.82 -10.52 9.13
C ALA A 88 -17.98 -9.10 9.70
N THR A 89 -16.88 -8.49 10.12
CA THR A 89 -16.86 -7.11 10.63
C THR A 89 -17.24 -6.10 9.54
N GLN A 90 -16.69 -6.26 8.33
CA GLN A 90 -17.01 -5.41 7.18
C GLN A 90 -18.47 -5.56 6.78
N THR A 91 -18.98 -6.78 6.74
CA THR A 91 -20.39 -7.09 6.43
C THR A 91 -21.33 -6.47 7.46
N ARG A 92 -21.03 -6.64 8.75
CA ARG A 92 -21.76 -5.99 9.86
C ARG A 92 -21.74 -4.46 9.74
N SER A 93 -20.59 -3.88 9.41
CA SER A 93 -20.46 -2.43 9.23
C SER A 93 -21.27 -1.93 8.03
N ARG A 94 -21.26 -2.68 6.93
CA ARG A 94 -22.03 -2.39 5.72
C ARG A 94 -23.54 -2.48 5.96
N THR A 95 -24.01 -3.51 6.65
CA THR A 95 -25.44 -3.66 6.98
C THR A 95 -25.92 -2.59 7.96
N ASN A 96 -25.11 -2.24 8.97
CA ASN A 96 -25.42 -1.14 9.89
C ASN A 96 -25.41 0.22 9.16
N GLY A 97 -24.48 0.43 8.23
CA GLY A 97 -24.44 1.61 7.37
C GLY A 97 -25.67 1.74 6.48
N ALA A 98 -26.12 0.64 5.86
CA ALA A 98 -27.33 0.61 5.04
C ALA A 98 -28.61 0.93 5.84
N LYS A 99 -28.67 0.54 7.12
CA LYS A 99 -29.78 0.88 8.03
C LYS A 99 -29.77 2.33 8.53
N GLY A 100 -28.85 3.18 8.04
CA GLY A 100 -28.74 4.57 8.46
C GLY A 100 -28.06 4.75 9.81
N GLY A 101 -27.18 3.82 10.21
CA GLY A 101 -26.55 3.76 11.53
C GLY A 101 -25.64 4.93 11.93
N ARG A 102 -25.57 6.02 11.17
CA ARG A 102 -25.00 7.27 11.69
C ARG A 102 -26.03 7.81 12.68
N PRO A 103 -25.73 7.84 14.00
CA PRO A 103 -26.66 8.38 14.97
C PRO A 103 -27.08 9.76 14.47
N LYS A 104 -28.40 10.01 14.36
CA LYS A 104 -28.90 11.36 14.11
C LYS A 104 -28.20 12.23 15.13
N LYS A 105 -27.46 13.24 14.64
CA LYS A 105 -26.75 14.19 15.49
C LYS A 105 -27.80 14.69 16.48
N ARG A 106 -27.73 14.23 17.74
CA ARG A 106 -28.61 14.75 18.78
C ARG A 106 -28.35 16.24 18.75
N GLU A 107 -29.39 17.02 18.49
CA GLU A 107 -29.31 18.45 18.70
C GLU A 107 -28.80 18.60 20.12
N VAL A 108 -27.58 19.16 20.24
CA VAL A 108 -27.03 19.51 21.54
C VAL A 108 -28.04 20.50 22.06
N TRP A 109 -28.89 20.03 22.97
CA TRP A 109 -29.86 20.87 23.65
C TRP A 109 -29.03 21.98 24.28
N GLN A 110 -29.12 23.19 23.71
CA GLN A 110 -28.47 24.39 24.25
C GLN A 110 -29.25 24.76 25.51
N GLY A 111 -29.13 23.92 26.54
CA GLY A 111 -29.67 24.16 27.85
C GLY A 111 -28.93 25.34 28.46
N ASN A 112 -29.63 26.47 28.49
CA ASN A 112 -29.55 27.59 29.42
C ASN A 112 -28.15 28.15 29.71
N LYS A 113 -27.94 29.38 29.21
CA LYS A 113 -26.98 30.34 29.75
C LYS A 113 -26.98 30.29 31.29
N THR A 114 -25.96 29.68 31.88
CA THR A 114 -25.59 29.97 33.27
C THR A 114 -25.27 31.46 33.32
N GLN A 115 -26.16 32.22 33.95
CA GLN A 115 -25.88 33.61 34.29
C GLN A 115 -24.64 33.60 35.18
N GLN A 116 -23.54 34.15 34.68
CA GLN A 116 -22.40 34.52 35.50
C GLN A 116 -22.90 35.59 36.48
N ALA A 117 -23.27 35.17 37.69
CA ALA A 117 -23.42 36.06 38.82
C ALA A 117 -22.02 36.56 39.18
N THR A 118 -21.71 37.77 38.70
CA THR A 118 -20.60 38.59 39.19
C THR A 118 -20.91 38.91 40.65
N SER A 119 -20.17 38.32 41.59
CA SER A 119 -20.08 38.82 42.95
C SER A 119 -18.65 39.31 43.16
N THR A 120 -18.56 40.64 43.16
CA THR A 120 -17.45 41.45 43.64
C THR A 120 -17.39 41.36 45.17
N GLU A 121 -16.20 41.63 45.73
CA GLU A 121 -15.90 41.91 47.16
C GLU A 121 -15.73 40.70 48.10
N THR A 122 -14.81 40.66 49.08
CA THR A 122 -13.76 41.58 49.55
C THR A 122 -12.86 40.84 50.55
N ARG A 123 -11.60 41.32 50.65
CA ARG A 123 -10.69 41.34 51.82
C ARG A 123 -9.50 40.37 51.94
N GLN A 124 -8.38 41.05 52.18
CA GLN A 124 -7.01 40.64 52.47
C GLN A 124 -6.88 39.98 53.86
N LEU A 125 -5.94 39.03 54.00
CA LEU A 125 -4.90 39.06 55.06
C LEU A 125 -3.80 37.99 54.83
N THR A 126 -2.57 38.48 54.62
CA THR A 126 -1.23 38.03 55.08
C THR A 126 -1.17 36.91 56.15
N GLN A 127 -0.25 35.93 56.30
CA GLN A 127 1.13 35.52 55.88
C GLN A 127 1.31 33.99 56.26
N PRO A 128 2.51 33.36 56.40
CA PRO A 128 3.63 33.09 55.48
C PRO A 128 4.04 31.58 55.37
N VAL A 129 4.86 31.27 54.34
CA VAL A 129 5.99 30.31 54.24
C VAL A 129 5.88 28.88 54.83
N SER A 130 6.00 27.87 53.95
CA SER A 130 6.92 26.70 54.00
C SER A 130 6.55 25.75 52.83
N GLU A 131 7.33 25.70 51.75
CA GLU A 131 8.34 24.68 51.44
C GLU A 131 7.81 23.28 51.06
N VAL A 132 8.27 22.83 49.88
CA VAL A 132 8.59 21.45 49.46
C VAL A 132 7.53 20.59 48.74
N SER A 133 7.90 20.30 47.50
CA SER A 133 7.73 19.06 46.72
C SER A 133 6.49 18.79 45.85
N SER A 134 6.85 18.36 44.63
CA SER A 134 6.20 17.40 43.73
C SER A 134 4.85 17.79 43.13
N THR A 135 4.79 17.94 41.81
CA THR A 135 4.47 16.86 40.84
C THR A 135 4.00 17.55 39.55
N THR A 136 4.80 17.49 38.48
CA THR A 136 4.40 18.08 37.19
C THR A 136 3.85 16.99 36.29
N GLU A 137 2.53 16.84 36.26
CA GLU A 137 1.82 16.20 35.14
C GLU A 137 1.50 17.27 34.08
N PRO A 138 1.76 17.04 32.78
CA PRO A 138 1.22 17.89 31.74
C PRO A 138 -0.19 17.46 31.33
N GLU A 139 -1.10 18.42 31.46
CA GLU A 139 -2.49 18.37 31.03
C GLU A 139 -2.66 18.14 29.52
N ASN A 140 -3.56 17.20 29.27
CA ASN A 140 -4.39 16.95 28.10
C ASN A 140 -5.02 18.20 27.47
N SER A 141 -4.41 18.78 26.43
CA SER A 141 -5.05 19.79 25.58
C SER A 141 -5.73 19.15 24.36
N LYS A 142 -7.05 18.98 24.45
CA LYS A 142 -7.94 18.69 23.34
C LYS A 142 -8.11 19.92 22.43
N ASN A 143 -8.41 19.62 21.16
CA ASN A 143 -9.37 20.33 20.31
C ASN A 143 -8.85 21.50 19.44
N ARG A 144 -8.35 21.16 18.24
CA ARG A 144 -8.57 22.00 17.05
C ARG A 144 -9.18 21.17 15.94
N GLY A 145 -10.46 21.43 15.68
CA GLY A 145 -11.17 20.88 14.54
C GLY A 145 -10.62 21.45 13.24
N ASN A 146 -10.41 20.57 12.25
CA ASN A 146 -10.32 21.00 10.86
C ASN A 146 -11.36 20.23 10.05
N LYS A 147 -12.35 20.98 9.54
CA LYS A 147 -13.39 20.52 8.62
C LYS A 147 -13.02 21.04 7.23
N GLY A 148 -12.82 20.13 6.29
CA GLY A 148 -12.94 20.37 4.84
C GLY A 148 -13.01 19.00 4.17
N SER A 149 -14.16 18.54 3.65
CA SER A 149 -14.77 18.93 2.35
C SER A 149 -13.75 18.85 1.22
N GLY A 150 -13.85 18.00 0.20
CA GLY A 150 -14.84 17.01 -0.16
C GLY A 150 -14.28 16.24 -1.36
N ASN A 151 -14.66 14.97 -1.49
CA ASN A 151 -14.45 14.20 -2.72
C ASN A 151 -15.76 14.16 -3.50
N PRO A 152 -15.69 14.34 -4.83
CA PRO A 152 -16.64 13.67 -5.72
C PRO A 152 -15.95 12.64 -6.62
N ALA A 153 -16.75 11.64 -6.98
CA ALA A 153 -16.60 10.68 -8.10
C ALA A 153 -15.52 9.59 -7.93
N ALA A 154 -15.92 8.35 -7.60
CA ALA A 154 -16.45 7.33 -8.53
C ALA A 154 -15.35 6.69 -9.39
N ASN A 155 -14.80 5.58 -8.89
CA ASN A 155 -14.02 4.64 -9.69
C ASN A 155 -14.72 3.27 -9.63
N LEU A 156 -15.43 2.93 -10.71
CA LEU A 156 -15.89 1.60 -11.03
C LEU A 156 -14.69 0.82 -11.57
N ILE A 157 -14.16 -0.12 -10.79
CA ILE A 157 -13.20 -1.12 -11.29
C ILE A 157 -13.89 -2.47 -11.15
N ALA A 158 -14.46 -2.94 -12.27
CA ALA A 158 -14.73 -4.34 -12.52
C ALA A 158 -13.43 -4.97 -13.08
N ASN A 159 -13.08 -6.14 -12.57
CA ASN A 159 -11.98 -6.97 -13.09
C ASN A 159 -12.29 -8.44 -12.75
N PRO A 160 -11.67 -9.43 -13.40
CA PRO A 160 -11.97 -9.87 -14.76
C PRO A 160 -12.25 -11.39 -14.82
N LYS A 161 -12.73 -11.87 -15.97
CA LYS A 161 -12.82 -13.31 -16.30
C LYS A 161 -11.63 -13.72 -17.17
N GLY A 162 -10.90 -14.73 -16.69
CA GLY A 162 -10.33 -15.86 -17.42
C GLY A 162 -9.39 -15.60 -18.59
N GLN A 163 -8.14 -16.05 -18.47
CA GLN A 163 -7.42 -16.63 -19.60
C GLN A 163 -6.59 -17.84 -19.18
N GLU A 164 -6.59 -18.80 -20.10
CA GLU A 164 -6.02 -20.13 -20.07
C GLU A 164 -4.51 -20.13 -20.39
N ALA A 165 -3.87 -21.20 -19.91
CA ALA A 165 -2.65 -21.89 -20.35
C ALA A 165 -1.75 -21.27 -21.43
N PHE A 166 -0.44 -21.23 -21.15
CA PHE A 166 0.58 -21.60 -22.14
C PHE A 166 1.85 -22.19 -21.50
N ASN A 167 2.29 -23.30 -22.08
CA ASN A 167 3.51 -24.08 -21.81
C ASN A 167 4.80 -23.27 -22.03
N ARG A 168 5.84 -23.55 -21.22
CA ARG A 168 7.20 -23.76 -21.76
C ARG A 168 8.13 -24.48 -20.78
N SER A 169 8.52 -25.69 -21.14
CA SER A 169 9.70 -26.39 -20.64
C SER A 169 10.98 -25.70 -21.11
N SER A 170 12.02 -25.65 -20.28
CA SER A 170 13.41 -25.89 -20.71
C SER A 170 14.33 -26.01 -19.50
N SER A 171 14.95 -27.18 -19.40
CA SER A 171 16.03 -27.55 -18.50
C SER A 171 17.33 -26.81 -18.84
N SER A 172 18.20 -26.59 -17.84
CA SER A 172 19.61 -27.02 -17.90
C SER A 172 20.32 -26.75 -16.56
N GLU A 173 20.94 -27.81 -16.06
CA GLU A 173 21.98 -27.80 -15.03
C GLU A 173 23.26 -27.14 -15.57
N ALA A 174 23.99 -26.40 -14.73
CA ALA A 174 25.45 -26.40 -14.69
C ALA A 174 25.97 -25.68 -13.43
N SER A 175 26.92 -26.33 -12.78
CA SER A 175 27.56 -26.00 -11.52
C SER A 175 28.68 -24.94 -11.65
N LEU A 176 28.94 -24.26 -10.51
CA LEU A 176 30.25 -23.90 -9.93
C LEU A 176 31.32 -23.24 -10.84
N GLU A 177 31.62 -21.96 -10.63
CA GLU A 177 32.78 -21.46 -9.87
C GLU A 177 32.97 -19.94 -10.04
N THR A 178 33.65 -19.37 -9.06
CA THR A 178 34.07 -17.98 -8.81
C THR A 178 34.58 -17.20 -10.02
N ASP A 179 34.17 -15.92 -10.17
CA ASP A 179 35.11 -14.79 -10.17
C ASP A 179 34.45 -13.42 -10.46
N SER A 180 34.89 -12.42 -9.70
CA SER A 180 35.06 -11.02 -10.11
C SER A 180 33.90 -10.33 -10.85
N TRP A 181 32.93 -9.81 -10.08
CA TRP A 181 31.92 -8.86 -10.54
C TRP A 181 32.54 -7.54 -11.03
N SER A 182 32.74 -7.45 -12.34
CA SER A 182 32.74 -6.19 -13.10
C SER A 182 31.65 -6.31 -14.15
N GLU A 183 30.40 -6.08 -13.77
CA GLU A 183 29.29 -6.09 -14.70
C GLU A 183 29.43 -4.93 -15.70
N PRO A 184 29.40 -5.19 -17.02
CA PRO A 184 29.19 -4.15 -17.99
C PRO A 184 27.79 -3.58 -17.78
N CYS A 185 27.67 -2.26 -17.60
CA CYS A 185 26.41 -1.54 -17.60
C CYS A 185 25.61 -1.91 -18.86
N ALA A 186 24.74 -2.91 -18.75
CA ALA A 186 23.71 -3.18 -19.71
C ALA A 186 22.92 -1.89 -19.85
N SER A 187 22.93 -1.33 -21.06
CA SER A 187 22.15 -0.17 -21.45
C SER A 187 20.70 -0.41 -21.04
N GLN A 188 20.31 0.14 -19.88
CA GLN A 188 18.94 0.12 -19.42
C GLN A 188 18.11 0.67 -20.56
N GLY A 189 17.24 -0.17 -21.13
CA GLY A 189 16.35 0.21 -22.21
C GLY A 189 15.67 1.50 -21.80
N SER A 190 16.07 2.60 -22.44
CA SER A 190 15.56 3.93 -22.16
C SER A 190 14.06 3.87 -22.34
N LEU A 191 13.31 3.78 -21.24
CA LEU A 191 11.86 3.77 -21.25
C LEU A 191 11.40 5.03 -21.97
N SER A 192 10.85 4.86 -23.18
CA SER A 192 10.37 5.99 -23.98
C SER A 192 9.42 6.82 -23.12
N PRO A 193 9.64 8.14 -23.01
CA PRO A 193 8.87 8.98 -22.11
C PRO A 193 7.38 8.88 -22.42
N MET A 194 6.55 8.78 -21.37
CA MET A 194 5.10 8.66 -21.54
C MET A 194 4.50 9.95 -22.14
N PRO A 195 3.63 9.85 -23.15
CA PRO A 195 2.95 11.02 -23.69
C PRO A 195 2.01 11.64 -22.63
N ARG A 196 1.97 12.97 -22.57
CA ARG A 196 1.12 13.72 -21.61
C ARG A 196 -0.29 13.97 -22.14
N ASP A 197 -0.49 13.91 -23.44
CA ASP A 197 -1.78 14.14 -24.09
C ASP A 197 -2.65 12.88 -23.95
N PRO A 198 -3.89 12.99 -23.40
CA PRO A 198 -4.81 11.85 -23.30
C PRO A 198 -5.12 11.19 -24.65
N GLU A 199 -5.11 11.93 -25.75
CA GLU A 199 -5.37 11.33 -27.06
C GLU A 199 -4.19 10.47 -27.52
N ALA A 200 -2.96 10.93 -27.29
CA ALA A 200 -1.75 10.16 -27.55
C ALA A 200 -1.68 8.87 -26.72
N LEU A 201 -2.11 8.90 -25.45
CA LEU A 201 -2.19 7.71 -24.60
C LEU A 201 -3.16 6.66 -25.16
N ARG A 202 -4.35 7.09 -25.62
CA ARG A 202 -5.31 6.18 -26.26
C ARG A 202 -4.75 5.55 -27.53
N ARG A 203 -4.02 6.32 -28.33
CA ARG A 203 -3.34 5.82 -29.55
C ARG A 203 -2.27 4.80 -29.20
N ARG A 204 -1.42 5.08 -28.20
CA ARG A 204 -0.39 4.15 -27.70
C ARG A 204 -1.01 2.84 -27.21
N GLN A 205 -2.05 2.91 -26.38
CA GLN A 205 -2.75 1.73 -25.89
C GLN A 205 -3.31 0.89 -27.05
N LYS A 206 -3.91 1.53 -28.06
CA LYS A 206 -4.42 0.84 -29.25
C LYS A 206 -3.29 0.18 -30.06
N ILE A 207 -2.12 0.80 -30.17
CA ILE A 207 -0.95 0.22 -30.85
C ILE A 207 -0.46 -1.01 -30.08
N GLU A 208 -0.31 -0.92 -28.76
CA GLU A 208 0.14 -2.00 -27.89
C GLU A 208 -0.86 -3.18 -27.86
N GLU A 209 -2.17 -2.91 -27.77
CA GLU A 209 -3.23 -3.92 -27.80
C GLU A 209 -3.28 -4.70 -29.11
N ASN A 210 -2.96 -4.06 -30.24
CA ASN A 210 -2.91 -4.70 -31.55
C ASN A 210 -1.53 -5.32 -31.86
N GLY A 211 -0.57 -5.22 -30.94
CA GLY A 211 0.77 -5.77 -31.11
C GLY A 211 1.58 -5.11 -32.23
N ILE A 212 1.26 -3.87 -32.59
CA ILE A 212 1.90 -3.13 -33.69
C ILE A 212 3.26 -2.61 -33.21
N ARG A 213 4.34 -3.00 -33.88
CA ARG A 213 5.72 -2.69 -33.51
C ARG A 213 6.42 -1.72 -34.45
N SER A 214 5.88 -1.46 -35.63
CA SER A 214 6.47 -0.53 -36.60
C SER A 214 5.44 0.38 -37.27
N VAL A 215 5.95 1.44 -37.93
CA VAL A 215 5.13 2.37 -38.72
C VAL A 215 4.49 1.67 -39.91
N GLU A 216 5.20 0.73 -40.54
CA GLU A 216 4.71 -0.06 -41.68
C GLU A 216 3.52 -0.95 -41.27
N GLU A 217 3.59 -1.60 -40.11
CA GLU A 217 2.48 -2.38 -39.58
C GLU A 217 1.25 -1.50 -39.30
N LEU A 218 1.47 -0.28 -38.78
CA LEU A 218 0.40 0.69 -38.56
C LEU A 218 -0.26 1.15 -39.88
N MET A 219 0.54 1.33 -40.93
CA MET A 219 0.04 1.65 -42.28
C MET A 219 -0.85 0.53 -42.81
N SER A 220 -0.41 -0.73 -42.72
CA SER A 220 -1.18 -1.90 -43.15
C SER A 220 -2.46 -2.08 -42.33
N PHE A 221 -2.43 -1.79 -41.04
CA PHE A 221 -3.57 -1.97 -40.15
C PHE A 221 -4.72 -0.99 -40.39
N GLN A 222 -4.44 0.26 -40.78
CA GLN A 222 -5.47 1.30 -40.96
C GLN A 222 -5.58 1.85 -42.38
N SER A 223 -4.87 1.26 -43.35
CA SER A 223 -4.84 1.70 -44.75
C SER A 223 -4.53 3.21 -44.89
N MET A 224 -3.59 3.72 -44.10
CA MET A 224 -3.23 5.13 -44.05
C MET A 224 -1.89 5.42 -44.77
N THR A 225 -1.67 6.69 -45.13
CA THR A 225 -0.41 7.10 -45.75
C THR A 225 0.74 7.08 -44.74
N ARG A 226 1.98 6.89 -45.20
CA ARG A 226 3.18 6.85 -44.34
C ARG A 226 3.30 8.10 -43.45
N ALA A 227 3.07 9.28 -44.03
CA ALA A 227 3.12 10.55 -43.28
C ALA A 227 2.07 10.62 -42.15
N GLN A 228 0.89 10.02 -42.35
CA GLN A 228 -0.13 9.94 -41.29
C GLN A 228 0.29 8.95 -40.20
N ALA A 229 0.84 7.79 -40.59
CA ALA A 229 1.33 6.78 -39.66
C ALA A 229 2.49 7.31 -38.80
N GLU A 230 3.45 8.00 -39.40
CA GLU A 230 4.58 8.63 -38.69
C GLU A 230 4.10 9.70 -37.70
N LYS A 231 3.11 10.52 -38.08
CA LYS A 231 2.53 11.52 -37.17
C LYS A 231 1.84 10.87 -35.97
N ILE A 232 1.10 9.79 -36.19
CA ILE A 232 0.44 9.03 -35.11
C ILE A 232 1.50 8.37 -34.21
N TRP A 233 2.50 7.73 -34.81
CA TRP A 233 3.59 7.06 -34.11
C TRP A 233 4.40 8.03 -33.24
N ALA A 234 4.81 9.16 -33.79
CA ALA A 234 5.54 10.21 -33.07
C ALA A 234 4.72 10.80 -31.92
N SER A 235 3.39 10.91 -32.07
CA SER A 235 2.52 11.35 -30.97
C SER A 235 2.43 10.32 -29.84
N ALA A 236 2.42 9.02 -30.17
CA ALA A 236 2.32 7.92 -29.21
C ALA A 236 3.63 7.66 -28.45
N TYR A 237 4.78 7.84 -29.13
CA TYR A 237 6.12 7.58 -28.60
C TYR A 237 7.04 8.80 -28.77
N PRO A 238 6.86 9.85 -27.95
CA PRO A 238 7.70 11.04 -28.04
C PRO A 238 9.16 10.67 -27.73
N GLY A 239 10.09 11.09 -28.59
CA GLY A 239 11.53 10.84 -28.42
C GLY A 239 12.02 9.45 -28.82
N GLY A 240 11.15 8.55 -29.28
CA GLY A 240 11.58 7.31 -29.93
C GLY A 240 12.12 7.60 -31.32
N ALA A 241 13.39 7.27 -31.58
CA ALA A 241 13.87 7.19 -32.95
C ALA A 241 13.05 6.10 -33.67
N VAL A 242 12.47 6.44 -34.82
CA VAL A 242 11.88 5.44 -35.71
C VAL A 242 13.05 4.59 -36.21
N VAL A 243 13.16 3.36 -35.71
CA VAL A 243 14.14 2.38 -36.18
C VAL A 243 13.61 1.73 -37.45
#